data_AF-A0AAV0V3E5-F1
#
_entry.id   AF-A0AAV0V3E5-F1
#
_cell.length_a   1.000
_cell.length_b   1.000
_cell.length_c   1.000
_cell.angle_alpha   90.00
_cell.angle_beta   90.00
_cell.angle_gamma   90.00
#
_symmetry.space_group_name_H-M   'P 1'
#
loop_
_entity.id
_entity.type
_entity.pdbx_description
1 polymer ?
#
loop_
_entity_poly.entity_id
_entity_poly.type
_entity_poly.pdbx_seq_one_letter_code
_entity_poly.pdbx_strand_id
1 'polypeptide(L)'
;MGIHNLKRKGRSHRAHGSGLLTIVIGILYGTVLSAYVNSAVKDRVVRCSDDKVPEEVFLDPYGDCDDCSPYCVSVYMLNATNAKNYLAKNVKLQVQEWGPTYDAYTVTYKTYTYHTFEAELSCNGCSASDEIVSLDTGHLSVIDATGGEFNLLASVAAQSFASGLSTTELTATITEHAIADLDLSGFAYNGLLVKRTASQWALGYPSLLAGLILGANYVGACTLSMNAQCASCSGDDCLASQQLTLSAPRAGLSWLINNITCSIVESIYAAKYGIDEAANFAATTCGLCESAGLCAAPLPGIAESSGMDYSKTAPDASILNNYVKRTGCDDLIKIGTYVKYNGITVTPMWVNLGKRRDPTLAEINSYSIYANCDSPVANITCFNVSGMDGTALKPGGVTINRMAKHTTADSFDSYIGSAEIYIAILSPDTEVDFNGVSLHRFGTPADTFNYTDANADIGTGVSVNGLQQLSFVTGFLSFMSGPFFIYDDLSLLEAVQMTSTDGTTMSARKRLQILYALAVSMYVPNASMSNVLWPTLPMEVVPAYWVQEAGEAKDSVLDTFKSTLAFVKTFLVGLIVLVIIGIVEAGRGIFFWRRYNQKLETQRYDSVI
;
A
#
# COMPACT_ATOMS: atom_id res chain seq x y z
N MET A 1 -53.32 -58.14 39.48
CA MET A 1 -53.07 -57.57 38.13
C MET A 1 -52.27 -56.24 38.12
N GLY A 2 -52.51 -55.30 39.07
CA GLY A 2 -52.02 -53.91 38.96
C GLY A 2 -50.52 -53.65 38.71
N ILE A 3 -49.61 -54.46 39.26
CA ILE A 3 -48.15 -54.24 39.16
C ILE A 3 -47.65 -54.18 37.69
N HIS A 4 -48.24 -54.97 36.79
CA HIS A 4 -47.87 -54.94 35.37
C HIS A 4 -48.31 -53.67 34.65
N ASN A 5 -49.42 -53.05 35.07
CA ASN A 5 -49.90 -51.79 34.49
C ASN A 5 -49.06 -50.61 34.98
N LEU A 6 -48.63 -50.60 36.25
CA LEU A 6 -47.68 -49.60 36.78
C LEU A 6 -46.35 -49.63 36.02
N LYS A 7 -45.75 -50.80 35.79
CA LYS A 7 -44.53 -50.94 34.97
C LYS A 7 -44.71 -50.46 33.51
N ARG A 8 -45.91 -50.60 32.93
CA ARG A 8 -46.20 -50.07 31.58
C ARG A 8 -46.36 -48.55 31.56
N LYS A 9 -47.13 -47.96 32.50
CA LYS A 9 -47.31 -46.51 32.61
C LYS A 9 -45.96 -45.79 32.80
N GLY A 10 -45.09 -46.32 33.67
CA GLY A 10 -43.75 -45.79 33.90
C GLY A 10 -42.84 -45.80 32.66
N ARG A 11 -42.94 -46.80 31.78
CA ARG A 11 -42.17 -46.83 30.51
C ARG A 11 -42.66 -45.78 29.51
N SER A 12 -43.97 -45.55 29.42
CA SER A 12 -44.53 -44.56 28.48
C SER A 12 -44.10 -43.12 28.83
N HIS A 13 -44.15 -42.75 30.11
CA HIS A 13 -43.67 -41.43 30.56
C HIS A 13 -42.15 -41.29 30.39
N ARG A 14 -41.36 -42.35 30.62
CA ARG A 14 -39.90 -42.30 30.47
C ARG A 14 -39.46 -42.08 29.01
N ALA A 15 -40.13 -42.74 28.05
CA ALA A 15 -39.83 -42.56 26.61
C ALA A 15 -40.31 -41.20 26.06
N HIS A 16 -41.44 -40.67 26.56
CA HIS A 16 -41.84 -39.31 26.23
C HIS A 16 -40.91 -38.26 26.86
N GLY A 17 -40.38 -38.54 28.05
CA GLY A 17 -39.38 -37.71 28.72
C GLY A 17 -38.03 -37.69 28.01
N SER A 18 -37.52 -38.85 27.56
CA SER A 18 -36.26 -38.92 26.80
C SER A 18 -36.36 -38.20 25.46
N GLY A 19 -37.39 -38.48 24.66
CA GLY A 19 -37.57 -37.82 23.36
C GLY A 19 -37.67 -36.29 23.47
N LEU A 20 -38.44 -35.78 24.44
CA LEU A 20 -38.54 -34.34 24.68
C LEU A 20 -37.20 -33.74 25.16
N LEU A 21 -36.48 -34.44 26.05
CA LEU A 21 -35.16 -34.00 26.52
C LEU A 21 -34.13 -33.97 25.38
N THR A 22 -34.12 -34.98 24.50
CA THR A 22 -33.24 -35.02 23.31
C THR A 22 -33.56 -33.87 22.34
N ILE A 23 -34.84 -33.53 22.14
CA ILE A 23 -35.23 -32.36 21.34
C ILE A 23 -34.75 -31.06 22.00
N VAL A 24 -34.95 -30.88 23.31
CA VAL A 24 -34.51 -29.69 24.04
C VAL A 24 -32.98 -29.55 24.03
N ILE A 25 -32.25 -30.66 24.23
CA ILE A 25 -30.78 -30.68 24.09
C ILE A 25 -30.37 -30.33 22.67
N GLY A 26 -31.00 -30.90 21.63
CA GLY A 26 -30.70 -30.58 20.23
C GLY A 26 -30.90 -29.10 19.89
N ILE A 27 -32.00 -28.50 20.37
CA ILE A 27 -32.28 -27.06 20.20
C ILE A 27 -31.24 -26.21 20.94
N LEU A 28 -31.05 -26.45 22.25
CA LEU A 28 -30.08 -25.71 23.07
C LEU A 28 -28.66 -25.80 22.50
N TYR A 29 -28.25 -26.99 22.07
CA TYR A 29 -26.92 -27.24 21.53
C TYR A 29 -26.75 -26.58 20.15
N GLY A 30 -27.79 -26.54 19.32
CA GLY A 30 -27.79 -25.77 18.07
C GLY A 30 -27.69 -24.25 18.29
N THR A 31 -28.48 -23.69 19.20
CA THR A 31 -28.45 -22.25 19.49
C THR A 31 -27.17 -21.83 20.20
N VAL A 32 -26.73 -22.59 21.21
CA VAL A 32 -25.53 -22.27 21.99
C VAL A 32 -24.27 -22.51 21.17
N LEU A 33 -24.18 -23.57 20.35
CA LEU A 33 -22.98 -23.76 19.53
C LEU A 33 -22.91 -22.75 18.37
N SER A 34 -24.03 -22.37 17.75
CA SER A 34 -24.00 -21.29 16.75
C SER A 34 -23.57 -19.95 17.37
N ALA A 35 -24.01 -19.64 18.59
CA ALA A 35 -23.51 -18.48 19.34
C ALA A 35 -22.03 -18.62 19.71
N TYR A 36 -21.58 -19.78 20.20
CA TYR A 36 -20.21 -20.05 20.61
C TYR A 36 -19.22 -20.03 19.43
N VAL A 37 -19.58 -20.59 18.27
CA VAL A 37 -18.75 -20.55 17.06
C VAL A 37 -18.68 -19.12 16.52
N ASN A 38 -19.78 -18.36 16.53
CA ASN A 38 -19.72 -16.93 16.18
C ASN A 38 -18.93 -16.10 17.21
N SER A 39 -18.91 -16.49 18.49
CA SER A 39 -17.99 -15.92 19.48
C SER A 39 -16.56 -16.27 19.10
N ALA A 40 -16.17 -17.55 19.05
CA ALA A 40 -14.80 -17.98 18.78
C ALA A 40 -14.23 -17.48 17.44
N VAL A 41 -15.07 -17.25 16.42
CA VAL A 41 -14.67 -16.57 15.17
C VAL A 41 -14.47 -15.07 15.40
N LYS A 42 -15.36 -14.37 16.12
CA LYS A 42 -15.15 -12.97 16.51
C LYS A 42 -13.94 -12.81 17.43
N ASP A 43 -13.80 -13.62 18.46
CA ASP A 43 -12.73 -13.55 19.47
C ASP A 43 -11.34 -13.82 18.86
N ARG A 44 -11.27 -14.47 17.67
CA ARG A 44 -10.04 -14.61 16.87
C ARG A 44 -9.76 -13.44 15.94
N VAL A 45 -10.80 -12.82 15.37
CA VAL A 45 -10.71 -11.78 14.33
C VAL A 45 -10.74 -10.36 14.92
N VAL A 46 -11.41 -10.17 16.04
CA VAL A 46 -11.74 -8.89 16.70
C VAL A 46 -11.08 -8.90 18.07
N ARG A 47 -10.01 -8.11 18.24
CA ARG A 47 -9.20 -8.12 19.47
C ARG A 47 -9.44 -6.84 20.27
N CYS A 48 -10.01 -7.00 21.46
CA CYS A 48 -10.52 -5.91 22.30
C CYS A 48 -9.87 -5.83 23.70
N SER A 49 -8.76 -6.53 23.90
CA SER A 49 -8.06 -6.60 25.19
C SER A 49 -6.54 -6.66 24.99
N ASP A 50 -5.82 -5.93 25.84
CA ASP A 50 -4.38 -5.68 25.66
C ASP A 50 -3.52 -6.93 25.88
N ASP A 51 -4.05 -7.96 26.56
CA ASP A 51 -3.42 -9.29 26.72
C ASP A 51 -3.27 -10.05 25.39
N LYS A 52 -3.91 -9.58 24.32
CA LYS A 52 -3.89 -10.16 22.98
C LYS A 52 -3.08 -9.40 21.95
N VAL A 53 -2.38 -8.35 22.37
CA VAL A 53 -1.35 -7.66 21.57
C VAL A 53 0.00 -8.43 21.57
N PRO A 54 0.47 -9.05 22.67
CA PRO A 54 1.77 -9.74 22.70
C PRO A 54 1.85 -11.12 22.01
N GLU A 55 0.88 -11.48 21.16
CA GLU A 55 0.95 -12.74 20.41
C GLU A 55 1.86 -12.58 19.19
N GLU A 56 2.71 -13.59 18.94
CA GLU A 56 3.83 -13.57 17.98
C GLU A 56 3.47 -13.05 16.59
N VAL A 57 2.31 -13.44 16.06
CA VAL A 57 1.74 -12.99 14.77
C VAL A 57 1.45 -11.48 14.66
N PHE A 58 1.67 -10.70 15.73
CA PHE A 58 1.62 -9.22 15.76
C PHE A 58 2.93 -8.55 16.23
N LEU A 59 3.91 -9.31 16.71
CA LEU A 59 5.18 -8.79 17.25
C LEU A 59 6.42 -9.29 16.51
N ASP A 60 6.27 -10.28 15.63
CA ASP A 60 7.34 -10.82 14.80
C ASP A 60 7.95 -9.72 13.89
N PRO A 61 9.25 -9.37 14.08
CA PRO A 61 9.93 -8.34 13.30
C PRO A 61 10.48 -8.84 11.96
N TYR A 62 10.38 -10.15 11.68
CA TYR A 62 10.86 -10.79 10.45
C TYR A 62 9.73 -11.48 9.64
N GLY A 63 8.59 -11.75 10.24
CA GLY A 63 7.47 -12.44 9.59
C GLY A 63 7.77 -13.90 9.26
N ASP A 64 8.75 -14.51 9.94
CA ASP A 64 9.16 -15.90 9.76
C ASP A 64 8.30 -16.89 10.56
N CYS A 65 7.29 -16.41 11.31
CA CYS A 65 6.40 -17.26 12.10
C CYS A 65 5.72 -18.41 11.32
N ASP A 66 5.58 -19.57 11.98
CA ASP A 66 5.09 -20.82 11.36
C ASP A 66 3.73 -20.64 10.63
N ASP A 67 2.79 -19.89 11.22
CA ASP A 67 1.46 -19.63 10.65
C ASP A 67 1.37 -18.35 9.78
N CYS A 68 2.43 -17.52 9.71
CA CYS A 68 2.47 -16.29 8.92
C CYS A 68 2.34 -16.62 7.42
N SER A 69 1.29 -16.16 6.74
CA SER A 69 1.08 -16.46 5.32
C SER A 69 1.87 -15.48 4.44
N PRO A 70 2.63 -15.95 3.43
CA PRO A 70 3.54 -15.11 2.66
C PRO A 70 2.81 -14.00 1.88
N TYR A 71 3.42 -12.82 1.92
CA TYR A 71 3.05 -11.63 1.15
C TYR A 71 4.21 -11.28 0.23
N CYS A 72 3.89 -10.84 -0.98
CA CYS A 72 4.80 -10.79 -2.12
C CYS A 72 4.55 -9.52 -2.95
N VAL A 73 5.35 -8.49 -2.71
CA VAL A 73 5.45 -7.27 -3.53
C VAL A 73 6.34 -7.58 -4.73
N SER A 74 5.74 -8.11 -5.79
CA SER A 74 6.42 -8.34 -7.07
C SER A 74 6.57 -7.03 -7.85
N VAL A 75 7.79 -6.49 -7.94
CA VAL A 75 8.11 -5.30 -8.75
C VAL A 75 8.46 -5.69 -10.18
N TYR A 76 7.93 -4.95 -11.15
CA TYR A 76 8.17 -5.09 -12.59
C TYR A 76 8.65 -3.76 -13.16
N MET A 77 9.94 -3.67 -13.47
CA MET A 77 10.57 -2.47 -14.03
C MET A 77 10.38 -2.39 -15.54
N LEU A 78 10.32 -1.16 -16.07
CA LEU A 78 10.24 -0.91 -17.51
C LEU A 78 11.59 -0.37 -18.02
N ASN A 79 12.46 -1.28 -18.45
CA ASN A 79 13.85 -0.97 -18.80
C ASN A 79 13.95 -0.26 -20.17
N ALA A 80 14.48 0.95 -20.20
CA ALA A 80 14.53 1.82 -21.37
C ALA A 80 15.61 1.40 -22.40
N THR A 81 15.28 0.41 -23.24
CA THR A 81 16.19 -0.21 -24.21
C THR A 81 16.79 0.76 -25.25
N ASN A 82 16.09 1.85 -25.58
CA ASN A 82 16.52 2.83 -26.58
C ASN A 82 16.92 4.21 -26.01
N ALA A 83 17.14 4.33 -24.70
CA ALA A 83 17.36 5.58 -23.95
C ALA A 83 18.24 6.63 -24.66
N LYS A 84 19.42 6.24 -25.19
CA LYS A 84 20.33 7.17 -25.89
C LYS A 84 19.74 7.77 -27.17
N ASN A 85 18.87 7.05 -27.88
CA ASN A 85 18.17 7.59 -29.05
C ASN A 85 16.95 8.42 -28.62
N TYR A 86 16.21 8.02 -27.58
CA TYR A 86 15.11 8.80 -27.03
C TYR A 86 15.58 10.22 -26.64
N LEU A 87 16.57 10.30 -25.74
CA LEU A 87 17.10 11.57 -25.23
C LEU A 87 17.70 12.48 -26.32
N ALA A 88 18.40 11.90 -27.31
CA ALA A 88 19.15 12.68 -28.30
C ALA A 88 18.40 12.99 -29.60
N LYS A 89 17.21 12.39 -29.83
CA LYS A 89 16.48 12.50 -31.11
C LYS A 89 14.97 12.61 -30.99
N ASN A 90 14.40 12.51 -29.78
CA ASN A 90 12.97 12.38 -29.55
C ASN A 90 12.31 11.33 -30.47
N VAL A 91 12.82 10.09 -30.39
CA VAL A 91 12.14 8.91 -30.96
C VAL A 91 11.35 8.22 -29.86
N LYS A 92 10.17 7.67 -30.19
CA LYS A 92 9.29 6.91 -29.30
C LYS A 92 10.07 6.01 -28.31
N LEU A 93 9.78 6.11 -27.01
CA LEU A 93 10.49 5.33 -25.99
C LEU A 93 10.15 3.83 -26.14
N GLN A 94 11.18 2.99 -26.10
CA GLN A 94 11.04 1.53 -26.14
C GLN A 94 11.43 0.96 -24.79
N VAL A 95 10.44 0.47 -24.04
CA VAL A 95 10.64 -0.16 -22.74
C VAL A 95 10.35 -1.65 -22.79
N GLN A 96 11.21 -2.43 -22.15
CA GLN A 96 11.04 -3.87 -21.98
C GLN A 96 10.70 -4.16 -20.51
N GLU A 97 9.67 -4.96 -20.28
CA GLU A 97 9.33 -5.47 -18.95
C GLU A 97 10.48 -6.33 -18.38
N TRP A 98 10.83 -6.06 -17.13
CA TRP A 98 11.88 -6.79 -16.40
C TRP A 98 11.45 -7.00 -14.94
N GLY A 99 11.35 -8.26 -14.54
CA GLY A 99 10.79 -8.69 -13.25
C GLY A 99 10.01 -10.01 -13.42
N PRO A 100 9.39 -10.55 -12.36
CA PRO A 100 9.24 -9.97 -11.02
C PRO A 100 10.49 -10.05 -10.13
N THR A 101 10.52 -9.22 -9.08
CA THR A 101 11.39 -9.31 -7.87
C THR A 101 10.54 -9.08 -6.61
N TYR A 102 10.75 -9.78 -5.49
CA TYR A 102 9.75 -10.00 -4.41
C TYR A 102 10.07 -9.39 -3.03
N ASP A 103 9.04 -9.10 -2.21
CA ASP A 103 9.14 -8.45 -0.88
C ASP A 103 7.88 -8.54 0.06
N ALA A 104 7.97 -8.22 1.37
CA ALA A 104 6.88 -8.35 2.40
C ALA A 104 6.91 -7.21 3.49
N TYR A 105 6.22 -7.11 4.65
CA TYR A 105 5.17 -7.82 5.47
C TYR A 105 4.54 -6.77 6.48
N THR A 106 3.27 -6.85 6.98
CA THR A 106 2.74 -5.85 7.98
C THR A 106 1.53 -6.20 8.91
N VAL A 107 1.46 -5.69 10.19
CA VAL A 107 0.23 -5.43 11.05
C VAL A 107 0.45 -4.40 12.21
N THR A 108 -0.47 -3.44 12.44
CA THR A 108 -0.49 -2.27 13.39
C THR A 108 0.35 -2.27 14.69
N TYR A 109 1.12 -1.19 14.88
CA TYR A 109 2.40 -1.10 15.61
C TYR A 109 3.16 0.20 15.23
N LYS A 110 4.42 0.34 15.66
CA LYS A 110 5.46 1.05 14.90
C LYS A 110 6.17 0.04 13.98
N THR A 111 6.35 0.38 12.71
CA THR A 111 6.93 -0.55 11.72
C THR A 111 7.91 0.10 10.76
N TYR A 112 8.93 -0.67 10.43
CA TYR A 112 9.57 -0.67 9.12
C TYR A 112 9.01 -1.84 8.30
N THR A 113 9.05 -1.77 6.98
CA THR A 113 9.14 -2.99 6.18
C THR A 113 10.62 -3.28 5.94
N TYR A 114 10.98 -4.55 5.77
CA TYR A 114 12.30 -4.92 5.28
C TYR A 114 12.15 -6.00 4.21
N HIS A 115 13.21 -6.15 3.44
CA HIS A 115 13.04 -6.54 2.05
C HIS A 115 14.17 -7.47 1.59
N THR A 116 13.82 -8.59 0.98
CA THR A 116 14.71 -9.74 0.72
C THR A 116 14.44 -10.34 -0.65
N PHE A 117 15.45 -10.31 -1.53
CA PHE A 117 15.32 -10.79 -2.90
C PHE A 117 15.22 -12.32 -3.00
N GLU A 118 14.05 -12.82 -3.37
CA GLU A 118 13.82 -14.25 -3.62
C GLU A 118 14.13 -14.66 -5.07
N ALA A 119 15.27 -15.32 -5.27
CA ALA A 119 15.75 -15.75 -6.57
C ALA A 119 14.88 -16.85 -7.22
N GLU A 120 14.28 -17.74 -6.43
CA GLU A 120 13.45 -18.85 -6.96
C GLU A 120 12.06 -18.40 -7.45
N LEU A 121 11.58 -17.25 -6.96
CA LEU A 121 10.31 -16.66 -7.38
C LEU A 121 10.49 -15.67 -8.56
N SER A 122 11.68 -15.07 -8.67
CA SER A 122 12.01 -14.04 -9.65
C SER A 122 12.18 -14.58 -11.08
N CYS A 123 12.32 -13.69 -12.06
CA CYS A 123 12.53 -14.09 -13.46
C CYS A 123 13.83 -14.91 -13.65
N ASN A 124 13.82 -15.87 -14.58
CA ASN A 124 14.92 -16.83 -14.75
C ASN A 124 16.25 -16.15 -15.11
N GLY A 125 17.22 -16.24 -14.20
CA GLY A 125 18.54 -15.60 -14.32
C GLY A 125 18.61 -14.15 -13.84
N CYS A 126 17.52 -13.62 -13.28
CA CYS A 126 17.46 -12.28 -12.70
C CYS A 126 18.09 -12.22 -11.30
N SER A 127 18.59 -11.04 -10.92
CA SER A 127 19.29 -10.78 -9.66
C SER A 127 18.98 -9.39 -9.10
N ALA A 128 19.01 -9.25 -7.78
CA ALA A 128 19.04 -7.96 -7.07
C ALA A 128 20.13 -6.99 -7.57
N SER A 129 21.20 -7.51 -8.18
CA SER A 129 22.32 -6.74 -8.74
C SER A 129 22.09 -6.19 -10.14
N ASP A 130 21.04 -6.61 -10.86
CA ASP A 130 20.94 -6.35 -12.29
C ASP A 130 20.62 -4.89 -12.61
N GLU A 131 21.30 -4.35 -13.62
CA GLU A 131 21.30 -2.93 -13.96
C GLU A 131 20.14 -2.55 -14.88
N ILE A 132 19.27 -1.67 -14.40
CA ILE A 132 18.03 -1.25 -15.06
C ILE A 132 18.08 0.25 -15.32
N VAL A 133 17.75 0.66 -16.56
CA VAL A 133 17.66 2.07 -16.96
C VAL A 133 16.21 2.53 -16.88
N SER A 134 15.93 3.51 -16.00
CA SER A 134 14.60 4.12 -15.84
C SER A 134 14.73 5.59 -15.40
N LEU A 135 13.58 6.27 -15.26
CA LEU A 135 13.51 7.69 -14.89
C LEU A 135 13.90 7.91 -13.41
N ASP A 136 14.79 8.86 -13.15
CA ASP A 136 15.21 9.19 -11.79
C ASP A 136 14.19 10.09 -11.08
N THR A 137 13.49 9.55 -10.08
CA THR A 137 12.48 10.27 -9.30
C THR A 137 13.06 11.44 -8.52
N GLY A 138 14.32 11.31 -8.07
CA GLY A 138 15.06 12.39 -7.45
C GLY A 138 15.28 13.57 -8.38
N HIS A 139 15.85 13.31 -9.56
CA HIS A 139 16.10 14.31 -10.58
C HIS A 139 14.82 15.02 -11.00
N LEU A 140 13.72 14.27 -11.23
CA LEU A 140 12.39 14.82 -11.50
C LEU A 140 11.94 15.73 -10.35
N SER A 141 11.83 15.21 -9.12
CA SER A 141 11.43 16.01 -7.94
C SER A 141 12.26 17.29 -7.74
N VAL A 142 13.55 17.24 -8.09
CA VAL A 142 14.49 18.36 -7.99
C VAL A 142 14.31 19.40 -9.11
N ILE A 143 14.21 18.98 -10.38
CA ILE A 143 13.95 19.93 -11.49
C ILE A 143 12.54 20.53 -11.38
N ASP A 144 11.58 19.77 -10.88
CA ASP A 144 10.24 20.27 -10.55
C ASP A 144 10.33 21.36 -9.45
N ALA A 145 10.85 21.03 -8.27
CA ALA A 145 10.92 21.97 -7.13
C ALA A 145 11.68 23.27 -7.43
N THR A 146 12.62 23.26 -8.38
CA THR A 146 13.37 24.45 -8.82
C THR A 146 12.70 25.24 -9.95
N GLY A 147 11.68 24.69 -10.63
CA GLY A 147 11.02 25.33 -11.77
C GLY A 147 11.65 25.00 -13.13
N GLY A 148 12.60 24.07 -13.17
CA GLY A 148 13.29 23.60 -14.37
C GLY A 148 14.79 23.38 -14.15
N GLU A 149 15.38 22.53 -14.99
CA GLU A 149 16.79 22.14 -14.99
C GLU A 149 17.75 23.33 -15.03
N PHE A 150 17.39 24.42 -15.72
CA PHE A 150 18.16 25.66 -15.71
C PHE A 150 18.23 26.31 -14.32
N ASN A 151 17.10 26.38 -13.60
CA ASN A 151 17.04 26.97 -12.26
C ASN A 151 17.79 26.11 -11.24
N LEU A 152 17.73 24.78 -11.39
CA LEU A 152 18.55 23.84 -10.63
C LEU A 152 20.05 24.13 -10.81
N LEU A 153 20.52 24.14 -12.05
CA LEU A 153 21.93 24.40 -12.37
C LEU A 153 22.36 25.80 -11.89
N ALA A 154 21.48 26.80 -11.98
CA ALA A 154 21.69 28.13 -11.43
C ALA A 154 21.84 28.13 -9.90
N SER A 155 20.95 27.45 -9.18
CA SER A 155 21.04 27.36 -7.72
C SER A 155 22.32 26.64 -7.27
N VAL A 156 22.67 25.52 -7.91
CA VAL A 156 23.89 24.75 -7.60
C VAL A 156 25.15 25.57 -7.90
N ALA A 157 25.23 26.21 -9.07
CA ALA A 157 26.40 27.01 -9.45
C ALA A 157 26.57 28.23 -8.53
N ALA A 158 25.50 28.97 -8.24
CA ALA A 158 25.55 30.17 -7.40
C ALA A 158 25.90 29.87 -5.93
N GLN A 159 25.60 28.66 -5.44
CA GLN A 159 26.00 28.19 -4.10
C GLN A 159 27.40 27.57 -4.06
N SER A 160 28.07 27.39 -5.21
CA SER A 160 29.37 26.71 -5.30
C SER A 160 30.39 27.51 -6.14
N PHE A 161 30.82 26.98 -7.28
CA PHE A 161 31.94 27.49 -8.09
C PHE A 161 31.67 28.84 -8.77
N ALA A 162 30.40 29.24 -8.88
CA ALA A 162 29.98 30.53 -9.44
C ALA A 162 29.40 31.48 -8.37
N SER A 163 29.72 31.25 -7.10
CA SER A 163 29.33 32.13 -6.00
C SER A 163 29.90 33.55 -6.20
N GLY A 164 28.99 34.53 -6.26
CA GLY A 164 29.32 35.93 -6.51
C GLY A 164 29.25 36.39 -7.98
N LEU A 165 28.97 35.50 -8.95
CA LEU A 165 28.65 35.92 -10.32
C LEU A 165 27.28 36.63 -10.39
N SER A 166 27.13 37.57 -11.33
CA SER A 166 25.79 38.10 -11.67
C SER A 166 24.94 37.04 -12.37
N THR A 167 23.62 37.22 -12.36
CA THR A 167 22.68 36.32 -13.06
C THR A 167 22.96 36.17 -14.55
N THR A 168 23.50 37.21 -15.20
CA THR A 168 23.89 37.17 -16.62
C THR A 168 25.12 36.31 -16.84
N GLU A 169 26.15 36.47 -16.01
CA GLU A 169 27.37 35.65 -16.06
C GLU A 169 27.06 34.19 -15.73
N LEU A 170 26.26 33.94 -14.69
CA LEU A 170 25.76 32.62 -14.30
C LEU A 170 25.01 31.94 -15.46
N THR A 171 24.13 32.67 -16.16
CA THR A 171 23.40 32.18 -17.34
C THR A 171 24.35 31.79 -18.47
N ALA A 172 25.38 32.61 -18.73
CA ALA A 172 26.40 32.31 -19.73
C ALA A 172 27.20 31.05 -19.35
N THR A 173 27.73 30.99 -18.13
CA THR A 173 28.49 29.83 -17.62
C THR A 173 27.69 28.52 -17.72
N ILE A 174 26.40 28.52 -17.38
CA ILE A 174 25.55 27.33 -17.50
C ILE A 174 25.32 26.97 -18.96
N THR A 175 24.98 27.94 -19.82
CA THR A 175 24.67 27.68 -21.23
C THR A 175 25.89 27.23 -22.03
N GLU A 176 27.08 27.71 -21.67
CA GLU A 176 28.35 27.35 -22.31
C GLU A 176 28.89 26.01 -21.79
N HIS A 177 29.02 25.83 -20.47
CA HIS A 177 29.69 24.66 -19.89
C HIS A 177 28.77 23.46 -19.62
N ALA A 178 27.49 23.65 -19.26
CA ALA A 178 26.61 22.51 -18.94
C ALA A 178 26.22 21.67 -20.17
N ILE A 179 26.52 22.15 -21.38
CA ILE A 179 26.35 21.41 -22.64
C ILE A 179 27.70 20.93 -23.21
N ALA A 180 28.78 21.71 -23.03
CA ALA A 180 30.10 21.36 -23.57
C ALA A 180 30.91 20.36 -22.70
N ASP A 181 30.88 20.52 -21.38
CA ASP A 181 31.77 19.81 -20.44
C ASP A 181 31.06 18.69 -19.65
N LEU A 182 29.78 18.42 -19.92
CA LEU A 182 29.02 17.40 -19.20
C LEU A 182 29.40 15.98 -19.65
N ASP A 183 30.40 15.38 -19.00
CA ASP A 183 30.75 13.97 -19.23
C ASP A 183 29.62 13.03 -18.77
N LEU A 184 28.83 12.60 -19.76
CA LEU A 184 27.72 11.67 -19.55
C LEU A 184 28.17 10.26 -19.07
N SER A 185 29.48 9.98 -18.95
CA SER A 185 29.98 8.76 -18.29
C SER A 185 29.64 8.67 -16.79
N GLY A 186 29.16 9.77 -16.19
CA GLY A 186 28.63 9.83 -14.83
C GLY A 186 27.16 9.38 -14.64
N PHE A 187 26.40 9.15 -15.72
CA PHE A 187 24.92 8.97 -15.68
C PHE A 187 24.40 7.72 -14.94
N ALA A 188 25.27 6.89 -14.38
CA ALA A 188 24.87 5.87 -13.40
C ALA A 188 24.30 6.48 -12.10
N TYR A 189 24.60 7.75 -11.79
CA TYR A 189 24.30 8.33 -10.48
C TYR A 189 23.35 9.54 -10.50
N ASN A 190 23.38 10.38 -11.55
CA ASN A 190 22.49 11.54 -11.72
C ASN A 190 22.16 11.75 -13.20
N GLY A 191 20.91 12.13 -13.51
CA GLY A 191 20.41 12.41 -14.86
C GLY A 191 18.92 12.08 -14.97
N LEU A 192 18.29 12.40 -16.11
CA LEU A 192 16.86 12.11 -16.31
C LEU A 192 16.57 10.61 -16.43
N LEU A 193 17.34 9.89 -17.26
CA LEU A 193 17.38 8.42 -17.27
C LEU A 193 18.68 7.96 -16.63
N VAL A 194 18.59 7.28 -15.50
CA VAL A 194 19.73 6.73 -14.75
C VAL A 194 19.72 5.21 -14.81
N LYS A 195 20.89 4.62 -14.53
CA LYS A 195 21.09 3.18 -14.44
C LYS A 195 21.37 2.80 -13.00
N ARG A 196 20.46 2.05 -12.37
CA ARG A 196 20.59 1.57 -10.98
C ARG A 196 20.32 0.07 -10.90
N THR A 197 20.73 -0.60 -9.83
CA THR A 197 20.43 -2.03 -9.64
C THR A 197 18.95 -2.26 -9.34
N ALA A 198 18.43 -3.46 -9.58
CA ALA A 198 17.08 -3.85 -9.17
C ALA A 198 16.82 -3.58 -7.67
N SER A 199 17.80 -3.89 -6.81
CA SER A 199 17.75 -3.57 -5.36
C SER A 199 17.69 -2.07 -5.09
N GLN A 200 18.43 -1.22 -5.82
CA GLN A 200 18.35 0.23 -5.66
C GLN A 200 16.99 0.80 -6.11
N TRP A 201 16.36 0.22 -7.12
CA TRP A 201 14.99 0.61 -7.51
C TRP A 201 13.94 0.12 -6.49
N ALA A 202 14.09 -1.09 -5.94
CA ALA A 202 13.16 -1.63 -4.95
C ALA A 202 13.26 -0.97 -3.57
N LEU A 203 14.47 -0.79 -3.05
CA LEU A 203 14.75 -0.32 -1.69
C LEU A 203 15.07 1.17 -1.60
N GLY A 204 15.33 1.82 -2.73
CA GLY A 204 15.75 3.21 -2.80
C GLY A 204 17.26 3.37 -2.84
N TYR A 205 17.70 4.63 -2.91
CA TYR A 205 19.08 4.97 -3.21
C TYR A 205 19.47 6.36 -2.70
N PRO A 206 20.77 6.57 -2.38
CA PRO A 206 21.25 7.90 -1.99
C PRO A 206 21.24 8.87 -3.18
N SER A 207 20.83 10.11 -2.93
CA SER A 207 20.90 11.22 -3.88
C SER A 207 21.45 12.48 -3.22
N LEU A 208 22.61 12.91 -3.71
CA LEU A 208 23.16 14.25 -3.44
C LEU A 208 22.24 15.34 -3.99
N LEU A 209 21.53 15.07 -5.09
CA LEU A 209 20.75 16.08 -5.79
C LEU A 209 19.47 16.44 -5.00
N ALA A 210 18.79 15.43 -4.46
CA ALA A 210 17.68 15.63 -3.53
C ALA A 210 18.15 16.20 -2.19
N GLY A 211 19.26 15.70 -1.66
CA GLY A 211 19.85 16.18 -0.42
C GLY A 211 20.30 17.65 -0.48
N LEU A 212 20.84 18.11 -1.60
CA LEU A 212 21.23 19.51 -1.82
C LEU A 212 20.03 20.45 -1.76
N ILE A 213 18.89 20.10 -2.37
CA ILE A 213 17.68 20.93 -2.26
C ILE A 213 17.11 20.91 -0.85
N LEU A 214 16.99 19.73 -0.23
CA LEU A 214 16.42 19.60 1.11
C LEU A 214 17.30 20.33 2.15
N GLY A 215 18.62 20.18 2.05
CA GLY A 215 19.59 20.85 2.91
C GLY A 215 19.68 22.36 2.67
N ALA A 216 19.71 22.83 1.42
CA ALA A 216 19.72 24.26 1.12
C ALA A 216 18.42 24.96 1.59
N ASN A 217 17.27 24.30 1.43
CA ASN A 217 16.00 24.80 1.97
C ASN A 217 16.00 24.81 3.51
N TYR A 218 16.53 23.76 4.15
CA TYR A 218 16.64 23.69 5.62
C TYR A 218 17.55 24.79 6.18
N VAL A 219 18.75 24.97 5.62
CA VAL A 219 19.68 26.03 6.02
C VAL A 219 19.07 27.41 5.76
N GLY A 220 18.52 27.64 4.56
CA GLY A 220 17.89 28.91 4.19
C GLY A 220 16.73 29.33 5.10
N ALA A 221 15.88 28.40 5.52
CA ALA A 221 14.77 28.68 6.42
C ALA A 221 15.21 28.76 7.90
N CYS A 222 15.83 27.68 8.41
CA CYS A 222 16.10 27.53 9.84
C CYS A 222 17.29 28.37 10.32
N THR A 223 18.45 28.30 9.68
CA THR A 223 19.66 28.92 10.27
C THR A 223 19.67 30.44 10.15
N LEU A 224 19.03 30.98 9.11
CA LEU A 224 19.02 32.42 8.83
C LEU A 224 17.90 33.20 9.54
N SER A 225 16.83 32.55 10.01
CA SER A 225 15.68 33.28 10.60
C SER A 225 14.91 32.55 11.70
N MET A 226 14.75 31.22 11.65
CA MET A 226 13.86 30.47 12.54
C MET A 226 14.57 29.52 13.52
N ASN A 227 15.87 29.72 13.76
CA ASN A 227 16.75 28.85 14.54
C ASN A 227 16.14 28.41 15.89
N ALA A 228 15.53 29.33 16.64
CA ALA A 228 14.92 29.01 17.93
C ALA A 228 13.67 28.11 17.83
N GLN A 229 12.95 28.12 16.71
CA GLN A 229 11.80 27.25 16.45
C GLN A 229 12.25 25.89 15.90
N CYS A 230 13.16 25.87 14.93
CA CYS A 230 13.70 24.61 14.40
C CYS A 230 14.49 23.81 15.46
N ALA A 231 15.15 24.47 16.41
CA ALA A 231 15.87 23.82 17.51
C ALA A 231 15.02 23.50 18.76
N SER A 232 13.72 23.81 18.75
CA SER A 232 12.82 23.53 19.89
C SER A 232 11.56 22.72 19.54
N CYS A 233 11.18 22.61 18.27
CA CYS A 233 10.08 21.73 17.88
C CYS A 233 10.51 20.26 18.03
N SER A 234 9.61 19.42 18.56
CA SER A 234 9.79 17.98 18.60
C SER A 234 8.43 17.29 18.57
N GLY A 235 8.31 16.17 17.84
CA GLY A 235 7.03 15.49 17.66
C GLY A 235 5.98 16.39 16.99
N ASP A 236 4.73 16.29 17.46
CA ASP A 236 3.56 16.96 16.86
C ASP A 236 3.67 18.51 16.87
N ASP A 237 4.49 19.12 17.75
CA ASP A 237 4.70 20.58 17.77
C ASP A 237 5.42 21.11 16.50
N CYS A 238 6.22 20.27 15.82
CA CYS A 238 6.75 20.60 14.50
C CYS A 238 5.64 20.69 13.44
N LEU A 239 4.58 19.88 13.58
CA LEU A 239 3.44 19.83 12.65
C LEU A 239 2.47 21.01 12.86
N ALA A 240 2.51 21.67 14.02
CA ALA A 240 1.74 22.88 14.30
C ALA A 240 2.36 24.17 13.72
N SER A 241 3.62 24.13 13.27
CA SER A 241 4.35 25.27 12.70
C SER A 241 3.98 25.49 11.22
N GLN A 242 2.81 26.08 10.96
CA GLN A 242 2.08 26.15 9.67
C GLN A 242 2.80 26.69 8.40
N GLN A 243 4.11 26.99 8.41
CA GLN A 243 4.92 27.31 7.22
C GLN A 243 5.97 26.24 6.87
N LEU A 244 6.09 25.18 7.68
CA LEU A 244 7.18 24.20 7.62
C LEU A 244 6.70 22.75 7.40
N THR A 245 5.38 22.51 7.41
CA THR A 245 4.78 21.21 7.74
C THR A 245 5.00 20.09 6.73
N LEU A 246 5.13 20.38 5.43
CA LEU A 246 5.36 19.37 4.38
C LEU A 246 6.85 19.14 4.04
N SER A 247 7.70 20.14 4.27
CA SER A 247 9.10 20.13 3.82
C SER A 247 10.10 19.96 4.98
N ALA A 248 9.88 20.61 6.12
CA ALA A 248 10.85 20.61 7.21
C ALA A 248 11.01 19.25 7.92
N PRO A 249 9.98 18.41 8.12
CA PRO A 249 10.18 17.06 8.64
C PRO A 249 11.06 16.21 7.72
N ARG A 250 10.84 16.26 6.40
CA ARG A 250 11.63 15.53 5.40
C ARG A 250 13.07 16.07 5.31
N ALA A 251 13.25 17.39 5.39
CA ALA A 251 14.57 18.02 5.35
C ALA A 251 15.38 17.83 6.65
N GLY A 252 14.73 17.91 7.82
CA GLY A 252 15.33 17.59 9.11
C GLY A 252 15.68 16.11 9.26
N LEU A 253 14.85 15.21 8.73
CA LEU A 253 15.19 13.78 8.62
C LEU A 253 16.41 13.59 7.71
N SER A 254 16.44 14.27 6.55
CA SER A 254 17.59 14.26 5.62
C SER A 254 18.89 14.75 6.29
N TRP A 255 18.80 15.77 7.16
CA TRP A 255 19.91 16.24 7.97
C TRP A 255 20.38 15.18 8.98
N LEU A 256 19.46 14.53 9.71
CA LEU A 256 19.77 13.47 10.67
C LEU A 256 20.43 12.23 10.02
N ILE A 257 19.98 11.83 8.83
CA ILE A 257 20.47 10.65 8.10
C ILE A 257 21.59 10.98 7.11
N ASN A 258 21.95 12.26 6.93
CA ASN A 258 22.97 12.73 5.99
C ASN A 258 24.27 11.91 6.10
N ASN A 259 24.78 11.70 7.32
CA ASN A 259 26.06 11.02 7.51
C ASN A 259 26.02 9.54 7.07
N ILE A 260 24.87 8.87 7.22
CA ILE A 260 24.66 7.50 6.75
C ILE A 260 24.61 7.49 5.22
N THR A 261 23.76 8.34 4.64
CA THR A 261 23.59 8.46 3.18
C THR A 261 24.88 8.88 2.48
N CYS A 262 25.63 9.83 3.06
CA CYS A 262 26.93 10.32 2.60
C CYS A 262 27.97 9.20 2.57
N SER A 263 28.02 8.33 3.60
CA SER A 263 28.93 7.18 3.62
C SER A 263 28.61 6.14 2.52
N ILE A 264 27.34 6.00 2.14
CA ILE A 264 26.95 5.16 0.98
C ILE A 264 27.41 5.81 -0.33
N VAL A 265 27.24 7.14 -0.49
CA VAL A 265 27.75 7.89 -1.65
C VAL A 265 29.27 7.78 -1.75
N GLU A 266 29.99 7.98 -0.65
CA GLU A 266 31.44 7.84 -0.55
C GLU A 266 31.89 6.44 -0.96
N SER A 267 31.25 5.39 -0.42
CA SER A 267 31.55 3.99 -0.76
C SER A 267 31.35 3.68 -2.26
N ILE A 268 30.28 4.21 -2.86
CA ILE A 268 29.99 4.09 -4.30
C ILE A 268 31.04 4.84 -5.12
N TYR A 269 31.41 6.06 -4.71
CA TYR A 269 32.40 6.88 -5.41
C TYR A 269 33.81 6.24 -5.33
N ALA A 270 34.17 5.69 -4.16
CA ALA A 270 35.44 5.00 -3.92
C ALA A 270 35.63 3.78 -4.84
N ALA A 271 34.55 3.07 -5.16
CA ALA A 271 34.59 1.93 -6.07
C ALA A 271 34.92 2.32 -7.54
N LYS A 272 34.69 3.57 -7.94
CA LYS A 272 34.98 4.08 -9.30
C LYS A 272 36.24 4.96 -9.37
N TYR A 273 36.53 5.74 -8.33
CA TYR A 273 37.57 6.78 -8.35
C TYR A 273 38.67 6.61 -7.28
N GLY A 274 38.53 5.66 -6.36
CA GLY A 274 39.47 5.41 -5.27
C GLY A 274 39.09 6.10 -3.94
N ILE A 275 39.60 5.56 -2.83
CA ILE A 275 39.18 5.94 -1.47
C ILE A 275 39.54 7.40 -1.15
N ASP A 276 40.77 7.84 -1.48
CA ASP A 276 41.24 9.19 -1.13
C ASP A 276 40.43 10.29 -1.84
N GLU A 277 40.09 10.07 -3.12
CA GLU A 277 39.26 10.99 -3.91
C GLU A 277 37.81 10.98 -3.44
N ALA A 278 37.28 9.82 -3.03
CA ALA A 278 35.94 9.70 -2.47
C ALA A 278 35.80 10.41 -1.11
N ALA A 279 36.78 10.27 -0.22
CA ALA A 279 36.80 10.95 1.07
C ALA A 279 36.89 12.49 0.88
N ASN A 280 37.72 12.95 -0.06
CA ASN A 280 37.80 14.35 -0.45
C ASN A 280 36.47 14.87 -1.03
N PHE A 281 35.85 14.10 -1.94
CA PHE A 281 34.54 14.41 -2.52
C PHE A 281 33.43 14.47 -1.46
N ALA A 282 33.36 13.50 -0.54
CA ALA A 282 32.40 13.48 0.55
C ALA A 282 32.58 14.69 1.49
N ALA A 283 33.82 14.97 1.91
CA ALA A 283 34.15 16.11 2.77
C ALA A 283 33.84 17.48 2.12
N THR A 284 33.92 17.60 0.80
CA THR A 284 33.60 18.82 0.04
C THR A 284 32.17 18.88 -0.50
N THR A 285 31.37 17.83 -0.30
CA THR A 285 29.94 17.80 -0.65
C THR A 285 29.09 17.54 0.59
N CYS A 286 28.69 16.29 0.87
CA CYS A 286 27.77 15.94 1.96
C CYS A 286 28.32 16.18 3.38
N GLY A 287 29.64 16.38 3.53
CA GLY A 287 30.28 16.90 4.74
C GLY A 287 30.01 18.38 5.03
N LEU A 288 29.46 19.14 4.06
CA LEU A 288 29.07 20.54 4.19
C LEU A 288 27.55 20.74 4.40
N CYS A 289 26.84 19.68 4.78
CA CYS A 289 25.39 19.70 5.03
C CYS A 289 24.99 20.72 6.12
N GLU A 290 25.75 20.79 7.23
CA GLU A 290 25.48 21.76 8.32
C GLU A 290 25.80 23.21 7.95
N SER A 291 26.82 23.44 7.12
CA SER A 291 27.43 24.76 6.90
C SER A 291 26.97 25.44 5.60
N ALA A 292 26.61 24.66 4.58
CA ALA A 292 26.22 25.13 3.26
C ALA A 292 24.93 24.49 2.72
N GLY A 293 24.30 23.56 3.46
CA GLY A 293 23.09 22.85 3.02
C GLY A 293 23.35 21.79 1.95
N LEU A 294 24.62 21.49 1.67
CA LEU A 294 25.02 20.45 0.74
C LEU A 294 24.89 19.08 1.44
N CYS A 295 23.70 18.49 1.42
CA CYS A 295 23.43 17.20 2.08
C CYS A 295 23.28 16.05 1.06
N ALA A 296 23.31 14.81 1.54
CA ALA A 296 22.82 13.64 0.82
C ALA A 296 21.50 13.17 1.46
N ALA A 297 20.48 12.88 0.66
CA ALA A 297 19.21 12.31 1.13
C ALA A 297 18.95 10.95 0.46
N PRO A 298 18.43 9.94 1.18
CA PRO A 298 17.92 8.74 0.57
C PRO A 298 16.61 9.06 -0.16
N LEU A 299 16.41 8.47 -1.32
CA LEU A 299 15.16 8.54 -2.07
C LEU A 299 14.41 7.21 -1.92
N PRO A 300 13.07 7.26 -1.78
CA PRO A 300 12.26 6.05 -1.67
C PRO A 300 12.45 5.14 -2.87
N GLY A 301 12.47 3.83 -2.59
CA GLY A 301 12.30 2.81 -3.60
C GLY A 301 10.84 2.55 -3.90
N ILE A 302 10.61 1.44 -4.60
CA ILE A 302 9.29 0.99 -5.03
C ILE A 302 8.59 0.16 -3.94
N ALA A 303 9.36 -0.58 -3.14
CA ALA A 303 8.88 -1.36 -1.99
C ALA A 303 9.12 -0.61 -0.67
N GLU A 304 10.28 0.04 -0.51
CA GLU A 304 10.66 0.75 0.72
C GLU A 304 10.53 2.28 0.58
N SER A 305 9.91 2.93 1.56
CA SER A 305 9.48 4.34 1.51
C SER A 305 10.43 5.35 2.18
N SER A 306 11.41 4.90 2.96
CA SER A 306 12.46 5.75 3.53
C SER A 306 13.73 5.83 2.68
N GLY A 307 13.87 4.92 1.70
CA GLY A 307 15.04 4.81 0.83
C GLY A 307 16.20 4.07 1.50
N MET A 308 15.92 3.22 2.48
CA MET A 308 16.92 2.56 3.34
C MET A 308 16.74 1.05 3.35
N ASP A 309 17.86 0.34 3.18
CA ASP A 309 17.90 -1.12 3.21
C ASP A 309 17.88 -1.67 4.65
N TYR A 310 16.67 -1.76 5.22
CA TYR A 310 16.44 -2.32 6.55
C TYR A 310 16.62 -3.84 6.65
N SER A 311 16.92 -4.54 5.54
CA SER A 311 17.22 -5.99 5.59
C SER A 311 18.54 -6.28 6.31
N LYS A 312 19.45 -5.30 6.32
CA LYS A 312 20.79 -5.41 6.91
C LYS A 312 20.86 -4.85 8.32
N THR A 313 20.01 -3.88 8.66
CA THR A 313 19.99 -3.20 9.96
C THR A 313 18.60 -2.65 10.23
N ALA A 314 17.94 -3.15 11.27
CA ALA A 314 16.65 -2.62 11.69
C ALA A 314 16.78 -1.14 12.15
N PRO A 315 15.84 -0.26 11.80
CA PRO A 315 15.86 1.15 12.20
C PRO A 315 15.59 1.33 13.70
N ASP A 316 16.03 2.47 14.22
CA ASP A 316 15.66 2.91 15.56
C ASP A 316 14.14 3.13 15.65
N ALA A 317 13.49 2.54 16.65
CA ALA A 317 12.05 2.65 16.84
C ALA A 317 11.57 4.11 16.98
N SER A 318 12.42 5.06 17.37
CA SER A 318 12.10 6.50 17.44
C SER A 318 11.74 7.09 16.07
N ILE A 319 12.43 6.72 14.98
CA ILE A 319 12.18 7.25 13.63
C ILE A 319 10.99 6.57 12.91
N LEU A 320 10.40 5.53 13.50
CA LEU A 320 9.31 4.80 12.88
C LEU A 320 7.96 5.52 12.93
N ASN A 321 7.29 5.51 11.78
CA ASN A 321 5.97 6.08 11.56
C ASN A 321 4.88 5.40 12.42
N ASN A 322 3.92 6.21 12.86
CA ASN A 322 2.80 5.77 13.67
C ASN A 322 1.55 5.50 12.80
N TYR A 323 0.99 4.30 12.93
CA TYR A 323 -0.22 3.85 12.24
C TYR A 323 -1.30 3.47 13.25
N VAL A 324 -2.57 3.77 12.95
CA VAL A 324 -3.72 3.39 13.76
C VAL A 324 -4.80 2.79 12.85
N LYS A 325 -5.13 1.52 13.07
CA LYS A 325 -6.27 0.82 12.45
C LYS A 325 -7.35 0.56 13.50
N ARG A 326 -8.61 0.45 13.05
CA ARG A 326 -9.74 0.05 13.90
C ARG A 326 -9.77 -1.47 14.09
N THR A 327 -9.84 -1.91 15.34
CA THR A 327 -9.91 -3.34 15.72
C THR A 327 -11.28 -3.98 15.50
N GLY A 328 -12.32 -3.19 15.16
CA GLY A 328 -13.70 -3.64 15.01
C GLY A 328 -14.49 -3.76 16.32
N CYS A 329 -13.89 -3.43 17.46
CA CYS A 329 -14.51 -3.54 18.78
C CYS A 329 -15.62 -2.50 19.02
N ASP A 330 -15.51 -1.32 18.41
CA ASP A 330 -16.55 -0.28 18.42
C ASP A 330 -17.53 -0.46 17.25
N ASP A 331 -17.01 -0.77 16.06
CA ASP A 331 -17.79 -0.99 14.84
C ASP A 331 -17.20 -2.12 13.97
N LEU A 332 -17.86 -3.28 13.96
CA LEU A 332 -17.51 -4.45 13.15
C LEU A 332 -17.61 -4.22 11.63
N ILE A 333 -18.18 -3.10 11.16
CA ILE A 333 -18.17 -2.71 9.75
C ILE A 333 -16.81 -2.08 9.40
N LYS A 334 -16.14 -1.45 10.36
CA LYS A 334 -14.88 -0.70 10.17
C LYS A 334 -13.66 -1.45 10.70
N ILE A 335 -13.71 -2.77 10.79
CA ILE A 335 -12.54 -3.58 11.15
C ILE A 335 -11.45 -3.44 10.08
N GLY A 336 -10.20 -3.30 10.52
CA GLY A 336 -9.03 -3.16 9.64
C GLY A 336 -8.86 -1.77 8.99
N THR A 337 -9.87 -0.88 9.03
CA THR A 337 -9.76 0.44 8.39
C THR A 337 -8.78 1.34 9.14
N TYR A 338 -7.92 2.04 8.41
CA TYR A 338 -7.06 3.08 8.96
C TYR A 338 -7.87 4.25 9.55
N VAL A 339 -7.25 4.91 10.52
CA VAL A 339 -7.66 6.18 11.14
C VAL A 339 -6.49 7.16 11.17
N LYS A 340 -5.25 6.64 11.31
CA LYS A 340 -4.00 7.39 11.22
C LYS A 340 -3.00 6.58 10.38
N TYR A 341 -2.34 7.21 9.42
CA TYR A 341 -1.31 6.60 8.55
C TYR A 341 -0.12 7.57 8.47
N ASN A 342 1.11 7.11 8.69
CA ASN A 342 2.31 7.99 8.77
C ASN A 342 2.14 9.24 9.66
N GLY A 343 1.44 9.10 10.79
CA GLY A 343 1.14 10.23 11.67
C GLY A 343 0.02 11.18 11.19
N ILE A 344 -0.53 10.97 9.99
CA ILE A 344 -1.54 11.84 9.36
C ILE A 344 -2.94 11.21 9.50
N THR A 345 -3.99 12.03 9.61
CA THR A 345 -5.41 11.59 9.67
C THR A 345 -6.27 12.16 8.53
N VAL A 346 -5.87 13.31 7.99
CA VAL A 346 -6.41 13.95 6.80
C VAL A 346 -5.25 14.64 6.08
N THR A 347 -5.24 14.59 4.75
CA THR A 347 -4.17 15.15 3.91
C THR A 347 -4.76 16.00 2.78
N PRO A 348 -4.17 17.16 2.43
CA PRO A 348 -4.57 17.90 1.24
C PRO A 348 -4.02 17.15 0.02
N MET A 349 -4.91 16.60 -0.81
CA MET A 349 -4.53 15.65 -1.86
C MET A 349 -4.61 16.22 -3.28
N TRP A 350 -5.56 17.11 -3.56
CA TRP A 350 -5.80 17.62 -4.91
C TRP A 350 -6.19 19.11 -4.94
N VAL A 351 -5.85 19.80 -6.03
CA VAL A 351 -6.34 21.15 -6.34
C VAL A 351 -7.23 21.10 -7.58
N ASN A 352 -8.47 21.55 -7.47
CA ASN A 352 -9.34 21.73 -8.63
C ASN A 352 -8.79 22.88 -9.50
N LEU A 353 -8.16 22.52 -10.62
CA LEU A 353 -7.52 23.42 -11.58
C LEU A 353 -8.50 24.22 -12.47
N GLY A 354 -9.82 24.05 -12.27
CA GLY A 354 -10.89 24.65 -13.07
C GLY A 354 -10.98 24.16 -14.53
N LYS A 355 -10.06 23.28 -14.94
CA LYS A 355 -9.94 22.67 -16.27
C LYS A 355 -9.32 21.29 -16.14
N ARG A 356 -9.73 20.36 -17.01
CA ARG A 356 -9.09 19.06 -17.17
C ARG A 356 -7.75 19.24 -17.91
N ARG A 357 -6.66 19.32 -17.14
CA ARG A 357 -5.27 19.49 -17.56
C ARG A 357 -4.35 19.07 -16.42
N ASP A 358 -3.07 18.96 -16.69
CA ASP A 358 -2.07 18.78 -15.64
C ASP A 358 -1.76 20.10 -14.90
N PRO A 359 -1.33 20.04 -13.63
CA PRO A 359 -0.91 21.21 -12.89
C PRO A 359 0.35 21.81 -13.50
N THR A 360 0.42 23.14 -13.53
CA THR A 360 1.65 23.84 -13.90
C THR A 360 2.65 23.75 -12.75
N LEU A 361 3.94 23.87 -13.06
CA LEU A 361 4.98 23.73 -12.05
C LEU A 361 4.91 24.82 -10.95
N ALA A 362 4.33 25.98 -11.28
CA ALA A 362 4.06 27.04 -10.30
C ALA A 362 2.93 26.67 -9.32
N GLU A 363 1.94 25.89 -9.76
CA GLU A 363 0.86 25.38 -8.90
C GLU A 363 1.38 24.28 -7.97
N ILE A 364 2.22 23.37 -8.48
CA ILE A 364 2.89 22.34 -7.66
C ILE A 364 3.78 22.99 -6.60
N ASN A 365 4.71 23.87 -7.00
CA ASN A 365 5.71 24.44 -6.09
C ASN A 365 5.10 25.42 -5.07
N SER A 366 3.95 26.02 -5.35
CA SER A 366 3.21 26.84 -4.37
C SER A 366 2.29 26.03 -3.47
N TYR A 367 1.95 24.78 -3.82
CA TYR A 367 0.98 23.96 -3.09
C TYR A 367 1.28 23.86 -1.60
N SER A 368 2.52 23.53 -1.24
CA SER A 368 3.00 23.39 0.14
C SER A 368 2.93 24.68 0.98
N ILE A 369 2.66 25.84 0.36
CA ILE A 369 2.53 27.14 1.02
C ILE A 369 1.08 27.43 1.44
N TYR A 370 0.08 26.86 0.76
CA TYR A 370 -1.35 27.11 1.03
C TYR A 370 -2.21 25.86 1.26
N ALA A 371 -1.66 24.67 1.07
CA ALA A 371 -2.36 23.40 1.27
C ALA A 371 -2.50 23.05 2.75
N ASN A 372 -3.72 23.16 3.27
CA ASN A 372 -4.07 22.84 4.66
C ASN A 372 -5.50 22.29 4.74
N CYS A 373 -5.75 21.37 5.65
CA CYS A 373 -7.07 20.78 5.91
C CYS A 373 -7.77 21.29 7.18
N ASP A 374 -7.08 22.04 8.05
CA ASP A 374 -7.73 22.76 9.16
C ASP A 374 -8.57 23.95 8.65
N SER A 375 -8.22 24.49 7.48
CA SER A 375 -8.88 25.62 6.84
C SER A 375 -8.61 25.60 5.32
N PRO A 376 -9.17 24.62 4.58
CA PRO A 376 -8.92 24.48 3.15
C PRO A 376 -9.48 25.66 2.35
N VAL A 377 -8.70 26.12 1.38
CA VAL A 377 -9.20 27.00 0.32
C VAL A 377 -10.21 26.24 -0.55
N ALA A 378 -11.19 26.94 -1.12
CA ALA A 378 -12.37 26.34 -1.75
C ALA A 378 -12.10 25.48 -3.01
N ASN A 379 -10.85 25.42 -3.48
CA ASN A 379 -10.39 24.58 -4.57
C ASN A 379 -9.45 23.45 -4.13
N ILE A 380 -9.22 23.23 -2.84
CA ILE A 380 -8.48 22.07 -2.33
C ILE A 380 -9.43 20.98 -1.86
N THR A 381 -9.15 19.74 -2.28
CA THR A 381 -9.78 18.55 -1.73
C THR A 381 -8.87 17.92 -0.68
N CYS A 382 -9.40 17.85 0.54
CA CYS A 382 -8.78 17.16 1.67
C CYS A 382 -9.33 15.74 1.77
N PHE A 383 -8.42 14.76 1.73
CA PHE A 383 -8.75 13.34 1.76
C PHE A 383 -8.53 12.79 3.17
N ASN A 384 -9.56 12.16 3.74
CA ASN A 384 -9.46 11.53 5.07
C ASN A 384 -8.82 10.15 4.94
N VAL A 385 -7.88 9.84 5.84
CA VAL A 385 -7.28 8.51 5.94
C VAL A 385 -8.37 7.50 6.31
N SER A 386 -8.73 6.64 5.36
CA SER A 386 -9.84 5.69 5.48
C SER A 386 -9.67 4.52 4.49
N GLY A 387 -10.46 3.47 4.68
CA GLY A 387 -10.24 2.19 3.99
C GLY A 387 -9.23 1.30 4.72
N MET A 388 -9.15 0.03 4.31
CA MET A 388 -8.25 -1.00 4.85
C MET A 388 -7.01 -1.20 3.97
N ASP A 389 -6.02 -1.95 4.43
CA ASP A 389 -4.84 -2.31 3.62
C ASP A 389 -5.13 -3.33 2.50
N GLY A 390 -6.29 -4.01 2.54
CA GLY A 390 -6.67 -5.08 1.63
C GLY A 390 -6.23 -6.48 2.07
N THR A 391 -5.53 -6.62 3.20
CA THR A 391 -5.04 -7.92 3.73
C THR A 391 -6.13 -8.77 4.37
N ALA A 392 -7.17 -8.15 4.95
CA ALA A 392 -8.22 -8.85 5.67
C ALA A 392 -9.59 -8.20 5.46
N LEU A 393 -10.60 -9.03 5.19
CA LEU A 393 -12.00 -8.62 5.08
C LEU A 393 -12.83 -9.08 6.29
N LYS A 394 -13.87 -8.31 6.59
CA LYS A 394 -14.88 -8.64 7.60
C LYS A 394 -15.50 -10.02 7.34
N PRO A 395 -15.42 -10.98 8.27
CA PRO A 395 -16.01 -12.30 8.08
C PRO A 395 -17.54 -12.23 8.06
N GLY A 396 -18.17 -12.90 7.10
CA GLY A 396 -19.64 -12.95 6.98
C GLY A 396 -20.36 -13.72 8.10
N GLY A 397 -19.60 -14.39 8.99
CA GLY A 397 -20.12 -15.14 10.13
C GLY A 397 -20.68 -16.53 9.79
N VAL A 398 -21.20 -17.23 10.81
CA VAL A 398 -21.71 -18.60 10.68
C VAL A 398 -23.21 -18.64 11.01
N THR A 399 -24.02 -19.09 10.05
CA THR A 399 -25.46 -19.32 10.26
C THR A 399 -25.71 -20.77 10.65
N ILE A 400 -26.84 -21.02 11.32
CA ILE A 400 -27.33 -22.38 11.65
C ILE A 400 -27.49 -23.33 10.43
N ASN A 401 -27.50 -22.81 9.19
CA ASN A 401 -27.62 -23.61 7.97
C ASN A 401 -26.27 -23.83 7.25
N ARG A 402 -25.26 -22.97 7.49
CA ARG A 402 -23.93 -22.94 6.83
C ARG A 402 -23.12 -21.72 7.30
N MET A 403 -21.79 -21.70 7.08
CA MET A 403 -21.06 -20.43 6.98
C MET A 403 -21.79 -19.49 5.99
N ALA A 404 -21.76 -18.18 6.21
CA ALA A 404 -22.31 -17.24 5.24
C ALA A 404 -21.70 -17.53 3.85
N LYS A 405 -22.55 -17.75 2.85
CA LYS A 405 -22.11 -18.18 1.51
C LYS A 405 -21.48 -17.05 0.69
N HIS A 406 -21.65 -15.83 1.17
CA HIS A 406 -21.20 -14.57 0.61
C HIS A 406 -20.42 -13.85 1.71
N THR A 407 -19.43 -13.05 1.32
CA THR A 407 -18.96 -11.96 2.17
C THR A 407 -20.15 -11.07 2.54
N THR A 408 -20.13 -10.43 3.72
CA THR A 408 -21.12 -9.37 4.05
C THR A 408 -20.67 -8.01 3.55
N ALA A 409 -19.90 -8.01 2.48
CA ALA A 409 -19.26 -6.88 1.84
C ALA A 409 -19.29 -7.18 0.33
N ASP A 410 -20.13 -6.43 -0.38
CA ASP A 410 -20.19 -6.42 -1.84
C ASP A 410 -19.10 -5.48 -2.40
N SER A 411 -18.55 -4.61 -1.55
CA SER A 411 -17.45 -3.69 -1.80
C SER A 411 -16.61 -3.44 -0.53
N PHE A 412 -15.39 -2.96 -0.71
CA PHE A 412 -14.56 -2.37 0.35
C PHE A 412 -13.58 -1.33 -0.21
N ASP A 413 -13.16 -0.38 0.62
CA ASP A 413 -12.19 0.64 0.24
C ASP A 413 -10.78 0.21 0.66
N SER A 414 -9.84 0.17 -0.29
CA SER A 414 -8.43 -0.19 -0.06
C SER A 414 -7.55 1.06 -0.06
N TYR A 415 -6.98 1.42 1.09
CA TYR A 415 -6.08 2.56 1.25
C TYR A 415 -4.69 2.27 0.66
N ILE A 416 -4.17 3.22 -0.13
CA ILE A 416 -2.87 3.16 -0.82
C ILE A 416 -2.03 4.30 -0.25
N GLY A 417 -1.23 3.99 0.77
CA GLY A 417 -0.51 5.01 1.54
C GLY A 417 0.49 5.86 0.73
N SER A 418 1.06 5.32 -0.34
CA SER A 418 1.94 6.04 -1.26
C SER A 418 1.23 6.99 -2.23
N ALA A 419 -0.10 6.85 -2.38
CA ALA A 419 -0.96 7.73 -3.18
C ALA A 419 -1.90 8.58 -2.31
N GLU A 420 -1.88 8.39 -1.00
CA GLU A 420 -2.70 9.06 0.02
C GLU A 420 -4.23 8.99 -0.20
N ILE A 421 -4.71 8.00 -0.96
CA ILE A 421 -6.12 7.75 -1.27
C ILE A 421 -6.55 6.31 -0.96
N TYR A 422 -7.86 6.05 -0.94
CA TYR A 422 -8.40 4.70 -1.10
C TYR A 422 -8.97 4.48 -2.50
N ILE A 423 -8.94 3.22 -2.96
CA ILE A 423 -9.64 2.75 -4.15
C ILE A 423 -10.75 1.79 -3.74
N ALA A 424 -11.94 1.98 -4.28
CA ALA A 424 -13.06 1.07 -4.08
C ALA A 424 -12.84 -0.24 -4.86
N ILE A 425 -12.87 -1.36 -4.14
CA ILE A 425 -12.75 -2.72 -4.67
C ILE A 425 -14.12 -3.40 -4.57
N LEU A 426 -14.63 -3.97 -5.67
CA LEU A 426 -15.97 -4.56 -5.74
C LEU A 426 -15.93 -6.10 -5.88
N SER A 427 -17.01 -6.75 -5.47
CA SER A 427 -17.35 -8.12 -5.87
C SER A 427 -17.99 -8.11 -7.27
N PRO A 428 -17.40 -8.77 -8.29
CA PRO A 428 -18.11 -9.14 -9.51
C PRO A 428 -18.95 -10.43 -9.36
N ASP A 429 -19.21 -10.88 -8.13
CA ASP A 429 -19.98 -12.08 -7.75
C ASP A 429 -19.48 -13.40 -8.39
N THR A 430 -18.17 -13.47 -8.65
CA THR A 430 -17.52 -14.68 -9.18
C THR A 430 -16.86 -15.50 -8.06
N GLU A 431 -17.45 -16.67 -7.77
CA GLU A 431 -16.82 -17.70 -6.93
C GLU A 431 -15.63 -18.36 -7.69
N VAL A 432 -14.53 -18.64 -6.99
CA VAL A 432 -13.32 -19.33 -7.49
C VAL A 432 -12.94 -20.44 -6.50
N ASP A 433 -12.69 -21.66 -6.96
CA ASP A 433 -12.15 -22.71 -6.08
C ASP A 433 -10.63 -22.58 -5.94
N PHE A 434 -10.13 -22.56 -4.70
CA PHE A 434 -8.72 -22.52 -4.35
C PHE A 434 -8.43 -23.65 -3.35
N ASN A 435 -7.67 -24.66 -3.79
CA ASN A 435 -7.35 -25.88 -3.04
C ASN A 435 -8.58 -26.55 -2.36
N GLY A 436 -9.75 -26.56 -3.02
CA GLY A 436 -11.00 -27.12 -2.51
C GLY A 436 -11.80 -26.19 -1.57
N VAL A 437 -11.46 -24.90 -1.53
CA VAL A 437 -12.19 -23.84 -0.82
C VAL A 437 -12.74 -22.84 -1.84
N SER A 438 -14.07 -22.69 -1.88
CA SER A 438 -14.72 -21.65 -2.70
C SER A 438 -14.53 -20.27 -2.06
N LEU A 439 -13.86 -19.37 -2.78
CA LEU A 439 -13.57 -17.98 -2.40
C LEU A 439 -14.32 -17.03 -3.34
N HIS A 440 -14.64 -15.83 -2.86
CA HIS A 440 -15.16 -14.75 -3.72
C HIS A 440 -14.01 -13.93 -4.28
N ARG A 441 -13.99 -13.70 -5.60
CA ARG A 441 -13.09 -12.73 -6.21
C ARG A 441 -13.53 -11.32 -5.85
N PHE A 442 -12.54 -10.45 -5.64
CA PHE A 442 -12.70 -9.01 -5.57
C PHE A 442 -11.81 -8.35 -6.64
N GLY A 443 -12.16 -7.16 -7.10
CA GLY A 443 -11.37 -6.42 -8.09
C GLY A 443 -11.76 -4.95 -8.25
N THR A 444 -10.82 -4.16 -8.76
CA THR A 444 -11.03 -2.76 -9.12
C THR A 444 -11.94 -2.65 -10.35
N PRO A 445 -12.97 -1.78 -10.33
CA PRO A 445 -13.76 -1.44 -11.51
C PRO A 445 -12.92 -0.95 -12.70
N ALA A 446 -13.37 -1.26 -13.92
CA ALA A 446 -12.72 -0.81 -15.15
C ALA A 446 -12.85 0.71 -15.40
N ASP A 447 -13.70 1.40 -14.62
CA ASP A 447 -13.92 2.84 -14.66
C ASP A 447 -13.37 3.60 -13.45
N THR A 448 -12.65 2.92 -12.54
CA THR A 448 -12.03 3.56 -11.36
C THR A 448 -11.19 4.79 -11.71
N PHE A 449 -10.41 4.75 -12.80
CA PHE A 449 -9.57 5.88 -13.22
C PHE A 449 -10.19 6.74 -14.35
N ASN A 450 -11.47 6.55 -14.68
CA ASN A 450 -12.16 7.38 -15.67
C ASN A 450 -12.60 8.73 -15.08
N TYR A 451 -12.73 9.74 -15.95
CA TYR A 451 -13.23 11.05 -15.54
C TYR A 451 -14.74 11.01 -15.27
N THR A 452 -15.11 11.34 -14.04
CA THR A 452 -16.47 11.70 -13.58
C THR A 452 -16.34 12.91 -12.67
N ASP A 453 -17.42 13.64 -12.36
CA ASP A 453 -17.33 14.84 -11.50
C ASP A 453 -16.72 14.52 -10.13
N ALA A 454 -17.16 13.43 -9.48
CA ALA A 454 -16.63 12.98 -8.18
C ALA A 454 -15.18 12.47 -8.26
N ASN A 455 -14.78 11.90 -9.39
CA ASN A 455 -13.40 11.47 -9.65
C ASN A 455 -12.49 12.70 -9.89
N ALA A 456 -12.99 13.72 -10.59
CA ALA A 456 -12.27 14.96 -10.86
C ALA A 456 -12.01 15.78 -9.58
N ASP A 457 -12.88 15.66 -8.57
CA ASP A 457 -12.69 16.25 -7.24
C ASP A 457 -11.48 15.65 -6.48
N ILE A 458 -10.95 14.48 -6.86
CA ILE A 458 -9.72 13.88 -6.32
C ILE A 458 -8.62 13.68 -7.38
N GLY A 459 -8.69 14.42 -8.50
CA GLY A 459 -7.67 14.37 -9.57
C GLY A 459 -7.68 13.09 -10.41
N THR A 460 -8.67 12.22 -10.24
CA THR A 460 -8.84 11.00 -11.03
C THR A 460 -9.40 11.35 -12.42
N GLY A 461 -8.86 10.71 -13.46
CA GLY A 461 -9.18 11.02 -14.86
C GLY A 461 -8.57 12.34 -15.35
N VAL A 462 -7.55 12.87 -14.69
CA VAL A 462 -6.89 14.14 -15.04
C VAL A 462 -5.40 13.90 -15.35
N SER A 463 -4.86 14.38 -16.47
CA SER A 463 -5.51 15.08 -17.59
C SER A 463 -6.34 14.20 -18.53
N VAL A 464 -6.11 12.87 -18.57
CA VAL A 464 -6.82 11.91 -19.45
C VAL A 464 -7.43 10.74 -18.67
N ASN A 465 -8.26 9.92 -19.34
CA ASN A 465 -8.86 8.75 -18.71
C ASN A 465 -7.79 7.69 -18.41
N GLY A 466 -7.92 7.01 -17.27
CA GLY A 466 -6.97 5.98 -16.84
C GLY A 466 -5.91 6.43 -15.85
N LEU A 467 -5.75 7.75 -15.66
CA LEU A 467 -4.76 8.32 -14.75
C LEU A 467 -5.40 8.79 -13.44
N GLN A 468 -4.83 8.36 -12.32
CA GLN A 468 -4.87 9.10 -11.07
C GLN A 468 -3.72 10.11 -11.05
N GLN A 469 -4.03 11.40 -10.93
CA GLN A 469 -3.04 12.45 -10.75
C GLN A 469 -2.52 12.45 -9.30
N LEU A 470 -1.19 12.43 -9.10
CA LEU A 470 -0.55 12.41 -7.77
C LEU A 470 0.36 13.63 -7.51
N SER A 471 0.53 14.51 -8.50
CA SER A 471 1.59 15.54 -8.51
C SER A 471 1.66 16.48 -7.29
N PHE A 472 0.53 16.72 -6.62
CA PHE A 472 0.49 17.57 -5.42
C PHE A 472 0.95 16.86 -4.15
N VAL A 473 0.83 15.53 -4.08
CA VAL A 473 1.29 14.68 -2.96
C VAL A 473 2.78 14.37 -3.11
N THR A 474 3.24 14.16 -4.35
CA THR A 474 4.64 13.83 -4.67
C THR A 474 5.54 15.06 -4.84
N GLY A 475 4.98 16.19 -5.28
CA GLY A 475 5.73 17.43 -5.56
C GLY A 475 6.38 17.50 -6.94
N PHE A 476 6.00 16.62 -7.88
CA PHE A 476 6.44 16.63 -9.27
C PHE A 476 5.42 15.92 -10.17
N LEU A 477 5.49 16.07 -11.50
CA LEU A 477 4.52 15.43 -12.40
C LEU A 477 4.57 13.89 -12.36
N SER A 478 3.69 13.30 -11.55
CA SER A 478 3.56 11.84 -11.37
C SER A 478 2.10 11.37 -11.31
N PHE A 479 1.89 10.15 -11.79
CA PHE A 479 0.58 9.53 -12.00
C PHE A 479 0.58 8.07 -11.55
N MET A 480 -0.62 7.53 -11.34
CA MET A 480 -0.87 6.10 -11.16
C MET A 480 -1.95 5.62 -12.16
N SER A 481 -1.83 4.39 -12.66
CA SER A 481 -2.70 3.82 -13.70
C SER A 481 -2.83 2.29 -13.57
N GLY A 482 -3.63 1.67 -14.45
CA GLY A 482 -3.61 0.23 -14.66
C GLY A 482 -2.31 -0.23 -15.35
N PRO A 483 -1.74 -1.41 -15.00
CA PRO A 483 -0.61 -1.98 -15.73
C PRO A 483 -0.87 -2.03 -17.24
N PHE A 484 0.12 -1.65 -18.05
CA PHE A 484 0.03 -1.57 -19.51
C PHE A 484 -1.11 -0.70 -20.05
N PHE A 485 -1.59 0.27 -19.26
CA PHE A 485 -2.74 1.13 -19.61
C PHE A 485 -4.06 0.35 -19.80
N ILE A 486 -4.24 -0.75 -19.06
CA ILE A 486 -5.46 -1.57 -19.15
C ILE A 486 -6.66 -0.79 -18.58
N TYR A 487 -7.62 -0.53 -19.48
CA TYR A 487 -8.84 0.30 -19.33
C TYR A 487 -8.67 1.82 -19.51
N ASP A 488 -7.47 2.27 -19.89
CA ASP A 488 -7.12 3.70 -19.97
C ASP A 488 -7.31 4.28 -21.39
N ASP A 489 -7.02 5.59 -21.57
CA ASP A 489 -7.09 6.24 -22.89
C ASP A 489 -5.98 5.76 -23.85
N LEU A 490 -6.35 5.50 -25.11
CA LEU A 490 -5.42 5.02 -26.14
C LEU A 490 -4.32 6.03 -26.48
N SER A 491 -4.52 7.33 -26.20
CA SER A 491 -3.47 8.34 -26.40
C SER A 491 -2.20 8.05 -25.59
N LEU A 492 -2.32 7.36 -24.46
CA LEU A 492 -1.18 6.99 -23.60
C LEU A 492 -0.26 5.95 -24.26
N LEU A 493 -0.76 5.21 -25.26
CA LEU A 493 0.01 4.26 -26.05
C LEU A 493 0.73 4.92 -27.24
N GLU A 494 0.54 6.22 -27.51
CA GLU A 494 1.22 6.94 -28.58
C GLU A 494 2.69 7.23 -28.23
N ALA A 495 2.97 7.60 -26.98
CA ALA A 495 4.30 7.97 -26.48
C ALA A 495 5.29 6.79 -26.29
N VAL A 496 4.78 5.58 -25.98
CA VAL A 496 5.61 4.46 -25.48
C VAL A 496 5.31 3.15 -26.20
N GLN A 497 6.34 2.36 -26.49
CA GLN A 497 6.24 0.99 -26.99
C GLN A 497 6.67 0.02 -25.88
N MET A 498 5.76 -0.87 -25.50
CA MET A 498 5.94 -1.84 -24.41
C MET A 498 5.87 -3.28 -24.92
N THR A 499 6.63 -4.18 -24.32
CA THR A 499 6.52 -5.63 -24.50
C THR A 499 6.53 -6.34 -23.14
N SER A 500 5.46 -7.05 -22.82
CA SER A 500 5.40 -7.95 -21.66
C SER A 500 6.14 -9.26 -21.94
N THR A 501 6.65 -9.93 -20.90
CA THR A 501 7.42 -11.17 -21.02
C THR A 501 6.54 -12.42 -21.11
N ASP A 502 5.65 -12.66 -20.13
CA ASP A 502 4.88 -13.92 -20.03
C ASP A 502 3.44 -13.76 -19.51
N GLY A 503 2.47 -14.27 -20.27
CA GLY A 503 1.04 -14.21 -19.92
C GLY A 503 0.59 -15.33 -18.98
N THR A 504 0.52 -15.08 -17.67
CA THR A 504 0.04 -16.05 -16.65
C THR A 504 -1.06 -15.51 -15.74
N THR A 505 -1.94 -16.41 -15.27
CA THR A 505 -3.16 -16.10 -14.51
C THR A 505 -3.15 -16.70 -13.10
N MET A 506 -3.24 -15.88 -12.05
CA MET A 506 -3.46 -16.34 -10.65
C MET A 506 -4.36 -15.37 -9.88
N SER A 507 -4.64 -15.66 -8.60
CA SER A 507 -5.61 -14.94 -7.75
C SER A 507 -4.96 -13.85 -6.86
N ALA A 508 -5.78 -13.11 -6.09
CA ALA A 508 -5.38 -12.13 -5.07
C ALA A 508 -4.16 -11.25 -5.41
N ARG A 509 -4.30 -10.38 -6.42
CA ARG A 509 -3.23 -9.49 -6.92
C ARG A 509 -3.72 -8.04 -7.00
N LYS A 510 -3.21 -7.16 -6.14
CA LYS A 510 -3.31 -5.70 -6.26
C LYS A 510 -2.22 -5.26 -7.23
N ARG A 511 -2.60 -4.71 -8.40
CA ARG A 511 -1.63 -4.28 -9.42
C ARG A 511 -1.80 -2.80 -9.75
N LEU A 512 -0.70 -2.04 -9.76
CA LEU A 512 -0.69 -0.60 -10.01
C LEU A 512 0.55 -0.23 -10.84
N GLN A 513 0.42 0.68 -11.79
CA GLN A 513 1.51 1.21 -12.61
C GLN A 513 1.78 2.66 -12.26
N ILE A 514 3.05 3.05 -12.13
CA ILE A 514 3.47 4.42 -11.80
C ILE A 514 4.16 5.05 -13.01
N LEU A 515 3.85 6.32 -13.25
CA LEU A 515 4.26 7.07 -14.43
C LEU A 515 4.68 8.48 -14.06
N TYR A 516 5.56 9.06 -14.87
CA TYR A 516 6.03 10.42 -14.71
C TYR A 516 5.90 11.17 -16.04
N ALA A 517 5.85 12.50 -15.98
CA ALA A 517 5.93 13.36 -17.16
C ALA A 517 6.90 14.52 -16.90
N LEU A 518 7.38 15.15 -17.98
CA LEU A 518 8.12 16.41 -17.88
C LEU A 518 7.13 17.58 -17.97
N ALA A 519 7.11 18.47 -16.97
CA ALA A 519 6.27 19.68 -17.04
C ALA A 519 6.89 20.75 -17.96
N VAL A 520 6.13 21.80 -18.25
CA VAL A 520 6.64 23.00 -18.94
C VAL A 520 7.70 23.69 -18.08
N SER A 521 8.84 24.05 -18.66
CA SER A 521 9.87 24.87 -18.01
C SER A 521 9.33 26.25 -17.63
N MET A 522 9.64 26.73 -16.41
CA MET A 522 9.34 28.11 -16.04
C MET A 522 10.20 29.13 -16.80
N TYR A 523 11.38 28.72 -17.29
CA TYR A 523 12.36 29.61 -17.91
C TYR A 523 12.22 29.68 -19.44
N VAL A 524 11.87 28.57 -20.10
CA VAL A 524 11.70 28.50 -21.56
C VAL A 524 10.27 28.11 -21.93
N PRO A 525 9.42 29.06 -22.36
CA PRO A 525 8.03 28.78 -22.73
C PRO A 525 7.89 27.70 -23.81
N ASN A 526 7.02 26.72 -23.54
CA ASN A 526 6.73 25.55 -24.39
C ASN A 526 7.86 24.51 -24.52
N ALA A 527 8.98 24.66 -23.81
CA ALA A 527 9.96 23.58 -23.65
C ALA A 527 9.63 22.74 -22.40
N SER A 528 10.03 21.46 -22.42
CA SER A 528 10.06 20.64 -21.20
C SER A 528 11.04 21.23 -20.17
N MET A 529 10.82 20.98 -18.88
CA MET A 529 11.72 21.30 -17.77
C MET A 529 13.20 20.90 -17.95
N SER A 530 13.53 19.88 -18.74
CA SER A 530 14.91 19.48 -19.08
C SER A 530 15.42 20.25 -20.32
N ASN A 531 15.22 21.57 -20.32
CA ASN A 531 15.51 22.45 -21.46
C ASN A 531 17.00 22.81 -21.64
N VAL A 532 17.92 22.27 -20.84
CA VAL A 532 19.36 22.54 -20.93
C VAL A 532 20.07 21.33 -21.53
N LEU A 533 19.87 20.15 -20.94
CA LEU A 533 20.52 18.91 -21.35
C LEU A 533 19.76 18.19 -22.46
N TRP A 534 18.42 18.17 -22.37
CA TRP A 534 17.57 17.40 -23.28
C TRP A 534 16.46 18.24 -23.95
N PRO A 535 16.78 19.41 -24.57
CA PRO A 535 15.80 20.41 -25.04
C PRO A 535 14.87 19.96 -26.18
N THR A 536 14.99 18.71 -26.66
CA THR A 536 14.10 18.12 -27.68
C THR A 536 13.03 17.20 -27.09
N LEU A 537 13.08 16.91 -25.78
CA LEU A 537 12.15 15.97 -25.15
C LEU A 537 10.71 16.52 -25.07
N PRO A 538 9.70 15.64 -25.23
CA PRO A 538 8.30 16.02 -25.12
C PRO A 538 7.85 16.02 -23.65
N MET A 539 6.68 16.62 -23.42
CA MET A 539 6.00 16.65 -22.11
C MET A 539 5.03 15.46 -21.98
N GLU A 540 5.50 14.27 -22.38
CA GLU A 540 4.69 13.05 -22.46
C GLU A 540 4.70 12.25 -21.14
N VAL A 541 3.62 11.51 -20.89
CA VAL A 541 3.51 10.58 -19.76
C VAL A 541 4.22 9.27 -20.10
N VAL A 542 5.18 8.88 -19.28
CA VAL A 542 6.03 7.69 -19.46
C VAL A 542 5.90 6.77 -18.24
N PRO A 543 5.54 5.49 -18.41
CA PRO A 543 5.47 4.53 -17.31
C PRO A 543 6.89 4.10 -16.90
N ALA A 544 7.17 4.11 -15.60
CA ALA A 544 8.51 3.81 -15.06
C ALA A 544 8.63 2.36 -14.55
N TYR A 545 7.56 1.87 -13.93
CA TYR A 545 7.42 0.51 -13.38
C TYR A 545 5.95 0.21 -13.09
N TRP A 546 5.65 -1.08 -12.86
CA TRP A 546 4.42 -1.50 -12.20
C TRP A 546 4.71 -2.48 -11.07
N VAL A 547 3.80 -2.51 -10.09
CA VAL A 547 3.92 -3.34 -8.88
C VAL A 547 2.73 -4.26 -8.82
N GLN A 548 2.96 -5.47 -8.33
CA GLN A 548 1.93 -6.43 -7.95
C GLN A 548 2.16 -6.87 -6.51
N GLU A 549 1.30 -6.43 -5.61
CA GLU A 549 1.20 -7.00 -4.27
C GLU A 549 0.28 -8.22 -4.32
N ALA A 550 0.76 -9.37 -3.87
CA ALA A 550 0.01 -10.62 -3.80
C ALA A 550 0.26 -11.32 -2.46
N GLY A 551 -0.71 -12.10 -1.97
CA GLY A 551 -0.53 -12.93 -0.78
C GLY A 551 -1.28 -14.24 -0.92
N GLU A 552 -0.65 -15.34 -0.54
CA GLU A 552 -1.23 -16.68 -0.64
C GLU A 552 -1.23 -17.38 0.72
N ALA A 553 -2.37 -17.94 1.10
CA ALA A 553 -2.53 -18.62 2.39
C ALA A 553 -1.75 -19.94 2.42
N LYS A 554 -0.88 -20.13 3.41
CA LYS A 554 -0.16 -21.41 3.65
C LYS A 554 -1.15 -22.58 3.68
N ASP A 555 -0.75 -23.75 3.16
CA ASP A 555 -1.60 -24.95 3.20
C ASP A 555 -1.98 -25.37 4.63
N SER A 556 -1.17 -25.06 5.65
CA SER A 556 -1.50 -25.24 7.07
C SER A 556 -2.73 -24.42 7.52
N VAL A 557 -2.82 -23.17 7.05
CA VAL A 557 -3.95 -22.26 7.29
C VAL A 557 -5.18 -22.73 6.52
N LEU A 558 -5.00 -23.13 5.27
CA LEU A 558 -6.07 -23.71 4.45
C LEU A 558 -6.62 -25.02 5.04
N ASP A 559 -5.77 -25.92 5.53
CA ASP A 559 -6.20 -27.17 6.15
C ASP A 559 -6.85 -26.96 7.51
N THR A 560 -6.39 -25.97 8.29
CA THR A 560 -7.08 -25.53 9.52
C THR A 560 -8.48 -24.99 9.20
N PHE A 561 -8.63 -24.23 8.11
CA PHE A 561 -9.94 -23.76 7.64
C PHE A 561 -10.82 -24.89 7.11
N LYS A 562 -10.29 -25.80 6.27
CA LYS A 562 -10.99 -27.00 5.77
C LYS A 562 -11.45 -27.90 6.92
N SER A 563 -10.61 -28.12 7.93
CA SER A 563 -10.93 -28.89 9.13
C SER A 563 -12.07 -28.25 9.93
N THR A 564 -12.01 -26.93 10.15
CA THR A 564 -13.09 -26.16 10.80
C THR A 564 -14.41 -26.24 10.01
N LEU A 565 -14.34 -26.11 8.69
CA LEU A 565 -15.51 -26.23 7.80
C LEU A 565 -16.08 -27.66 7.77
N ALA A 566 -15.23 -28.69 7.80
CA ALA A 566 -15.62 -30.09 7.87
C ALA A 566 -16.27 -30.44 9.22
N PHE A 567 -15.75 -29.88 10.32
CA PHE A 567 -16.36 -29.98 11.65
C PHE A 567 -17.77 -29.38 11.64
N VAL A 568 -17.95 -28.15 11.13
CA VAL A 568 -19.26 -27.49 11.05
C VAL A 568 -20.25 -28.27 10.15
N LYS A 569 -19.79 -28.81 9.00
CA LYS A 569 -20.61 -29.65 8.12
C LYS A 569 -21.05 -30.95 8.83
N THR A 570 -20.12 -31.65 9.48
CA THR A 570 -20.40 -32.90 10.19
C THR A 570 -21.31 -32.67 11.40
N PHE A 571 -21.12 -31.56 12.11
CA PHE A 571 -21.95 -31.14 13.23
C PHE A 571 -23.41 -30.96 12.84
N LEU A 572 -23.68 -30.25 11.74
CA LEU A 572 -25.04 -30.01 11.26
C LEU A 572 -25.78 -31.33 10.96
N VAL A 573 -25.11 -32.30 10.33
CA VAL A 573 -25.66 -33.65 10.10
C VAL A 573 -25.95 -34.37 11.42
N GLY A 574 -25.02 -34.32 12.38
CA GLY A 574 -25.21 -34.90 13.71
C GLY A 574 -26.41 -34.31 14.46
N LEU A 575 -26.58 -32.98 14.40
CA LEU A 575 -27.71 -32.28 15.02
C LEU A 575 -29.05 -32.67 14.37
N ILE A 576 -29.11 -32.75 13.04
CA ILE A 576 -30.30 -33.21 12.31
C ILE A 576 -30.67 -34.64 12.74
N VAL A 577 -29.69 -35.55 12.85
CA VAL A 577 -29.91 -36.93 13.30
C VAL A 577 -30.44 -36.97 14.75
N LEU A 578 -29.88 -36.17 15.66
CA LEU A 578 -30.36 -36.10 17.05
C LEU A 578 -31.81 -35.60 17.14
N VAL A 579 -32.18 -34.58 16.37
CA VAL A 579 -33.55 -34.05 16.32
C VAL A 579 -34.53 -35.11 15.76
N ILE A 580 -34.16 -35.82 14.69
CA ILE A 580 -34.97 -36.90 14.12
C ILE A 580 -35.18 -38.04 15.14
N ILE A 581 -34.13 -38.45 15.86
CA ILE A 581 -34.22 -39.47 16.91
C ILE A 581 -35.16 -39.01 18.03
N GLY A 582 -35.02 -37.77 18.51
CA GLY A 582 -35.89 -37.20 19.54
C GLY A 582 -37.36 -37.16 19.13
N ILE A 583 -37.66 -36.78 17.87
CA ILE A 583 -39.02 -36.80 17.30
C ILE A 583 -39.58 -38.23 17.23
N VAL A 584 -38.76 -39.21 16.83
CA VAL A 584 -39.18 -40.63 16.77
C VAL A 584 -39.44 -41.20 18.16
N GLU A 585 -38.64 -40.86 19.17
CA GLU A 585 -38.89 -41.25 20.56
C GLU A 585 -40.16 -40.60 21.13
N ALA A 586 -40.32 -39.29 20.95
CA ALA A 586 -41.51 -38.56 21.40
C ALA A 586 -42.78 -39.10 20.72
N GLY A 587 -42.76 -39.32 19.41
CA GLY A 587 -43.86 -39.92 18.65
C GLY A 587 -44.22 -41.33 19.12
N ARG A 588 -43.23 -42.18 19.41
CA ARG A 588 -43.44 -43.49 20.05
C ARG A 588 -44.08 -43.34 21.43
N GLY A 589 -43.61 -42.39 22.24
CA GLY A 589 -44.17 -42.08 23.56
C GLY A 589 -45.65 -41.68 23.50
N ILE A 590 -46.01 -40.77 22.58
CA ILE A 590 -47.39 -40.32 22.34
C ILE A 590 -48.27 -41.46 21.84
N PHE A 591 -47.79 -42.30 20.92
CA PHE A 591 -48.54 -43.44 20.40
C PHE A 591 -48.86 -44.47 21.50
N PHE A 592 -47.87 -44.83 22.33
CA PHE A 592 -48.11 -45.74 23.46
C PHE A 592 -49.02 -45.11 24.53
N TRP A 593 -48.94 -43.80 24.75
CA TRP A 593 -49.84 -43.09 25.68
C TRP A 593 -51.29 -43.07 25.18
N ARG A 594 -51.55 -42.72 23.91
CA ARG A 594 -52.89 -42.80 23.30
C ARG A 594 -53.47 -44.21 23.40
N ARG A 595 -52.68 -45.24 23.05
CA ARG A 595 -53.11 -46.66 23.13
C ARG A 595 -53.30 -47.16 24.56
N TYR A 596 -52.72 -46.50 25.56
CA TYR A 596 -52.96 -46.78 26.97
C TYR A 596 -54.25 -46.11 27.47
N ASN A 597 -54.49 -44.83 27.13
CA ASN A 597 -55.72 -44.13 27.49
C ASN A 597 -56.97 -44.79 26.89
N GLN A 598 -56.93 -45.17 25.61
CA GLN A 598 -58.03 -45.90 24.96
C GLN A 598 -58.41 -47.19 25.72
N LYS A 599 -57.43 -47.91 26.29
CA LYS A 599 -57.69 -49.10 27.11
C LYS A 599 -58.23 -48.78 28.50
N LEU A 600 -57.85 -47.65 29.10
CA LEU A 600 -58.47 -47.18 30.35
C LEU A 600 -59.92 -46.73 30.13
N GLU A 601 -60.23 -46.20 28.95
CA GLU A 601 -61.60 -45.85 28.55
C GLU A 601 -62.45 -47.11 28.37
N THR A 602 -61.97 -48.14 27.64
CA THR A 602 -62.68 -49.43 27.54
C THR A 602 -62.94 -50.02 28.93
N GLN A 603 -61.90 -50.09 29.78
CA GLN A 603 -62.02 -50.63 31.14
C GLN A 603 -62.87 -49.80 32.10
N ARG A 604 -63.28 -48.57 31.74
CA ARG A 604 -64.29 -47.78 32.48
C ARG A 604 -65.70 -48.10 32.03
N TYR A 605 -65.93 -48.35 30.73
CA TYR A 605 -67.24 -48.77 30.24
C TYR A 605 -67.56 -50.22 30.66
N ASP A 606 -66.55 -51.11 30.64
CA ASP A 606 -66.64 -52.50 31.13
C ASP A 606 -66.83 -52.61 32.66
N SER A 607 -66.89 -51.49 33.41
CA SER A 607 -67.08 -51.47 34.87
C SER A 607 -68.30 -50.64 35.32
N VAL A 608 -69.23 -50.37 34.40
CA VAL A 608 -70.51 -49.66 34.66
C VAL A 608 -71.70 -50.50 34.15
N ILE A 609 -71.44 -51.77 33.80
CA ILE A 609 -72.38 -52.84 33.46
C ILE A 609 -72.09 -54.00 34.42
#